data_AF-A0A916YD67-F1
#
_entry.id   AF-A0A916YD67-F1
#
_cell.length_a   1.000
_cell.length_b   1.000
_cell.length_c   1.000
_cell.angle_alpha   90.00
_cell.angle_beta   90.00
_cell.angle_gamma   90.00
#
_symmetry.space_group_name_H-M   'P 1'
#
loop_
_entity.id
_entity.type
_entity.pdbx_description
1 polymer ?
#
loop_
_entity_poly.entity_id
_entity_poly.type
_entity_poly.pdbx_seq_one_letter_code
_entity_poly.pdbx_strand_id
1 'polypeptide(L)'
;MTPIVAPVPLSSALEGCSVVVAVDRRSGELQAALERHGATVQRAPALSIIPHIDDAALLDATHALIHSAPDIVVATTGVGFRGWVEAAHEADLADDLARSFAGARIVARGAKARGAVQQAGFDVHWTAASETAQEVGEFLLASDVAGKRIAVQHHGSGADGLDELLRAHGATVVSLSVYRWGPPVDPEAVRQSVAQAAEGSVDAVLFTAAPGADAWLDVAESRGALDDIRDRAARGHLVMAAVGPITARPLDRRGVPAVIASRGRLGSLVRLVVAHFGDGGAPSVTTPRGRLEVRSSGAILDGEFLPLSPASTALLTALFDAGGAVISRQRLHSVLPRSRRSSHAVEMAVARLRESLGYADLVTTVIKRGYRLSVEEPA
;
A
#
# COMPACT_ATOMS: atom_id res chain seq x y z
N MET A 1 -20.41 31.59 -1.74
CA MET A 1 -19.90 30.22 -1.95
C MET A 1 -19.14 30.22 -3.26
N THR A 2 -17.81 30.30 -3.17
CA THR A 2 -16.93 30.20 -4.36
C THR A 2 -17.02 28.75 -4.85
N PRO A 3 -17.33 28.49 -6.14
CA PRO A 3 -17.34 27.13 -6.63
C PRO A 3 -15.92 26.57 -6.48
N ILE A 4 -15.81 25.44 -5.78
CA ILE A 4 -14.58 24.66 -5.73
C ILE A 4 -14.36 24.18 -7.17
N VAL A 5 -13.49 24.88 -7.90
CA VAL A 5 -13.07 24.48 -9.24
C VAL A 5 -12.44 23.11 -9.10
N ALA A 6 -13.06 22.09 -9.73
CA ALA A 6 -12.48 20.76 -9.78
C ALA A 6 -11.05 20.88 -10.33
N PRO A 7 -10.04 20.27 -9.68
CA PRO A 7 -8.66 20.39 -10.13
C PRO A 7 -8.55 19.91 -11.58
N VAL A 8 -7.86 20.69 -12.41
CA VAL A 8 -7.62 20.33 -13.82
C VAL A 8 -6.83 19.02 -13.86
N PRO A 9 -7.30 17.99 -14.60
CA PRO A 9 -6.59 16.73 -14.70
C PRO A 9 -5.23 16.92 -15.39
N LEU A 10 -4.20 16.28 -14.85
CA LEU A 10 -2.85 16.24 -15.42
C LEU A 10 -2.76 15.24 -16.59
N SER A 11 -3.57 14.18 -16.55
CA SER A 11 -3.74 13.19 -17.62
C SER A 11 -5.00 12.35 -17.38
N SER A 12 -5.37 11.50 -18.34
CA SER A 12 -6.40 10.46 -18.22
C SER A 12 -5.85 9.04 -17.99
N ALA A 13 -4.56 8.89 -17.65
CA ALA A 13 -3.91 7.57 -17.53
C ALA A 13 -4.58 6.60 -16.53
N LEU A 14 -5.26 7.12 -15.50
CA LEU A 14 -5.99 6.33 -14.51
C LEU A 14 -7.52 6.40 -14.70
N GLU A 15 -7.99 6.90 -15.85
CA GLU A 15 -9.41 6.96 -16.15
C GLU A 15 -10.03 5.55 -16.07
N GLY A 16 -11.19 5.49 -15.42
CA GLY A 16 -11.86 4.23 -15.13
C GLY A 16 -11.25 3.38 -14.02
N CYS A 17 -10.10 3.77 -13.45
CA CYS A 17 -9.44 3.02 -12.39
C CYS A 17 -10.02 3.34 -11.01
N SER A 18 -10.24 2.31 -10.20
CA SER A 18 -10.55 2.39 -8.78
C SER A 18 -9.31 2.00 -7.97
N VAL A 19 -8.89 2.87 -7.06
CA VAL A 19 -7.65 2.71 -6.29
C VAL A 19 -7.94 2.79 -4.79
N VAL A 20 -7.45 1.82 -4.03
CA VAL A 20 -7.49 1.81 -2.57
C VAL A 20 -6.17 2.33 -1.99
N VAL A 21 -6.26 3.31 -1.11
CA VAL A 21 -5.14 3.77 -0.28
C VAL A 21 -5.29 3.14 1.11
N ALA A 22 -4.47 2.12 1.41
CA ALA A 22 -4.56 1.32 2.63
C ALA A 22 -3.80 1.91 3.83
N VAL A 23 -3.52 3.22 3.80
CA VAL A 23 -2.69 3.92 4.80
C VAL A 23 -3.32 5.24 5.21
N ASP A 24 -3.09 5.64 6.45
CA ASP A 24 -3.73 6.82 7.05
C ASP A 24 -2.94 8.11 6.74
N ARG A 25 -1.66 8.12 7.09
CA ARG A 25 -0.79 9.30 6.95
C ARG A 25 -0.60 9.74 5.50
N ARG A 26 -0.83 11.03 5.25
CA ARG A 26 -0.74 11.67 3.92
C ARG A 26 -1.63 10.99 2.86
N SER A 27 -2.67 10.27 3.29
CA SER A 27 -3.64 9.64 2.40
C SER A 27 -4.36 10.65 1.51
N GLY A 28 -4.66 11.84 2.04
CA GLY A 28 -5.27 12.94 1.26
C GLY A 28 -4.37 13.46 0.14
N GLU A 29 -3.05 13.59 0.38
CA GLU A 29 -2.11 13.99 -0.67
C GLU A 29 -1.98 12.92 -1.75
N LEU A 30 -1.95 11.64 -1.35
CA LEU A 30 -1.88 10.52 -2.28
C LEU A 30 -3.16 10.41 -3.13
N GLN A 31 -4.33 10.56 -2.48
CA GLN A 31 -5.63 10.63 -3.14
C GLN A 31 -5.66 11.76 -4.18
N ALA A 32 -5.38 12.99 -3.77
CA ALA A 32 -5.39 14.14 -4.68
C ALA A 32 -4.38 14.00 -5.84
N ALA A 33 -3.25 13.31 -5.62
CA ALA A 33 -2.29 13.04 -6.67
C ALA A 33 -2.83 12.05 -7.72
N LEU A 34 -3.50 10.97 -7.29
CA LEU A 34 -4.07 9.95 -8.18
C LEU A 34 -5.34 10.46 -8.90
N GLU A 35 -6.20 11.21 -8.22
CA GLU A 35 -7.42 11.79 -8.79
C GLU A 35 -7.10 12.78 -9.93
N ARG A 36 -5.99 13.53 -9.82
CA ARG A 36 -5.49 14.38 -10.92
C ARG A 36 -5.10 13.59 -12.17
N HIS A 37 -4.90 12.28 -12.07
CA HIS A 37 -4.66 11.41 -13.23
C HIS A 37 -5.91 10.61 -13.67
N GLY A 38 -7.09 10.89 -13.08
CA GLY A 38 -8.37 10.29 -13.48
C GLY A 38 -8.87 9.14 -12.61
N ALA A 39 -8.15 8.76 -11.55
CA ALA A 39 -8.56 7.67 -10.68
C ALA A 39 -9.74 8.05 -9.77
N THR A 40 -10.60 7.09 -9.46
CA THR A 40 -11.47 7.12 -8.28
C THR A 40 -10.71 6.52 -7.11
N VAL A 41 -10.59 7.23 -5.98
CA VAL A 41 -9.78 6.78 -4.84
C VAL A 41 -10.62 6.57 -3.60
N GLN A 42 -10.49 5.39 -2.99
CA GLN A 42 -11.03 5.07 -1.68
C GLN A 42 -9.91 5.01 -0.65
N ARG A 43 -10.09 5.71 0.48
CA ARG A 43 -9.20 5.58 1.64
C ARG A 43 -9.74 4.50 2.57
N ALA A 44 -8.91 3.51 2.85
CA ALA A 44 -9.25 2.40 3.73
C ALA A 44 -8.03 2.04 4.60
N PRO A 45 -7.57 2.97 5.46
CA PRO A 45 -6.40 2.74 6.30
C PRO A 45 -6.67 1.59 7.29
N ALA A 46 -5.90 0.51 7.17
CA ALA A 46 -6.04 -0.65 8.04
C ALA A 46 -5.52 -0.42 9.47
N LEU A 47 -4.80 0.69 9.68
CA LEU A 47 -4.29 1.15 10.98
C LEU A 47 -4.41 2.67 11.06
N SER A 48 -4.65 3.19 12.27
CA SER A 48 -4.52 4.61 12.58
C SER A 48 -3.17 4.90 13.22
N ILE A 49 -2.68 6.14 13.07
CA ILE A 49 -1.56 6.62 13.90
C ILE A 49 -2.18 7.31 15.10
N ILE A 50 -1.88 6.82 16.29
CA ILE A 50 -2.22 7.53 17.52
C ILE A 50 -0.94 8.21 18.03
N PRO A 51 -0.82 9.54 17.92
CA PRO A 51 0.32 10.29 18.43
C PRO A 51 0.21 10.51 19.95
N HIS A 52 1.32 10.83 20.63
CA HIS A 52 1.33 11.40 22.01
C HIS A 52 0.57 10.61 23.08
N ILE A 53 0.55 9.28 22.98
CA ILE A 53 -0.29 8.48 23.89
C ILE A 53 0.26 8.44 25.31
N ASP A 54 1.56 8.69 25.46
CA ASP A 54 2.22 8.65 26.75
C ASP A 54 3.39 9.63 26.77
N ASP A 55 3.09 10.92 26.59
CA ASP A 55 4.10 11.97 26.73
C ASP A 55 4.76 11.91 28.12
N ALA A 56 4.02 11.51 29.16
CA ALA A 56 4.58 11.28 30.49
C ALA A 56 5.65 10.18 30.49
N ALA A 57 5.37 8.99 29.96
CA ALA A 57 6.38 7.92 29.90
C ALA A 57 7.55 8.26 28.96
N LEU A 58 7.30 8.97 27.86
CA LEU A 58 8.36 9.45 26.97
C LEU A 58 9.27 10.44 27.70
N LEU A 59 8.71 11.39 28.46
CA LEU A 59 9.45 12.35 29.25
C LEU A 59 10.17 11.69 30.42
N ASP A 60 9.55 10.74 31.12
CA ASP A 60 10.19 9.97 32.19
C ASP A 60 11.41 9.19 31.67
N ALA A 61 11.27 8.52 30.51
CA ALA A 61 12.38 7.84 29.86
C ALA A 61 13.47 8.83 29.42
N THR A 62 13.08 10.02 28.95
CA THR A 62 14.01 11.09 28.58
C THR A 62 14.78 11.59 29.80
N HIS A 63 14.11 11.85 30.92
CA HIS A 63 14.74 12.20 32.19
C HIS A 63 15.70 11.10 32.68
N ALA A 64 15.31 9.83 32.54
CA ALA A 64 16.16 8.70 32.91
C ALA A 64 17.43 8.59 32.04
N LEU A 65 17.39 9.08 30.80
CA LEU A 65 18.56 9.15 29.92
C LEU A 65 19.43 10.37 30.22
N ILE A 66 18.84 11.49 30.58
CA ILE A 66 19.57 12.68 31.03
C ILE A 66 20.31 12.38 32.34
N HIS A 67 19.64 11.74 33.30
CA HIS A 67 20.23 11.39 34.59
C HIS A 67 21.27 10.28 34.49
N SER A 68 21.07 9.33 33.57
CA SER A 68 21.99 8.22 33.33
C SER A 68 22.18 8.04 31.83
N ALA A 69 23.23 8.71 31.33
CA ALA A 69 23.56 8.79 29.91
C ALA A 69 23.65 7.39 29.27
N PRO A 70 23.11 7.22 28.05
CA PRO A 70 23.26 5.98 27.30
C PRO A 70 24.67 5.86 26.71
N ASP A 71 25.19 4.64 26.61
CA ASP A 71 26.37 4.33 25.80
C ASP A 71 26.03 4.35 24.30
N ILE A 72 24.80 3.95 23.96
CA ILE A 72 24.34 3.74 22.58
C ILE A 72 22.92 4.30 22.43
N VAL A 73 22.67 5.00 21.32
CA VAL A 73 21.32 5.45 20.93
C VAL A 73 20.95 4.80 19.60
N VAL A 74 19.81 4.15 19.55
CA VAL A 74 19.28 3.51 18.33
C VAL A 74 18.07 4.30 17.84
N ALA A 75 18.16 4.84 16.62
CA ALA A 75 17.06 5.49 15.94
C ALA A 75 16.45 4.55 14.88
N THR A 76 15.21 4.09 15.10
CA THR A 76 14.54 3.17 14.17
C THR A 76 13.87 3.91 13.00
N THR A 77 13.33 5.10 13.23
CA THR A 77 12.68 5.89 12.18
C THR A 77 12.93 7.38 12.35
N GLY A 78 13.00 8.11 11.24
CA GLY A 78 13.17 9.56 11.32
C GLY A 78 11.96 10.33 11.85
N VAL A 79 10.78 9.69 11.88
CA VAL A 79 9.57 10.31 12.45
C VAL A 79 9.57 10.17 13.96
N GLY A 80 9.87 8.97 14.47
CA GLY A 80 9.95 8.79 15.92
C GLY A 80 11.14 9.53 16.53
N PHE A 81 12.32 9.55 15.88
CA PHE A 81 13.45 10.30 16.42
C PHE A 81 13.19 11.82 16.45
N ARG A 82 12.62 12.40 15.39
CA ARG A 82 12.26 13.83 15.39
C ARG A 82 11.18 14.14 16.42
N GLY A 83 10.13 13.33 16.49
CA GLY A 83 9.08 13.56 17.49
C GLY A 83 9.59 13.43 18.93
N TRP A 84 10.58 12.58 19.19
CA TRP A 84 11.24 12.53 20.51
C TRP A 84 12.02 13.81 20.81
N VAL A 85 12.82 14.30 19.86
CA VAL A 85 13.56 15.55 20.00
C VAL A 85 12.61 16.75 20.14
N GLU A 86 11.53 16.79 19.36
CA GLU A 86 10.47 17.80 19.46
C GLU A 86 9.81 17.78 20.84
N ALA A 87 9.43 16.61 21.36
CA ALA A 87 8.88 16.49 22.71
C ALA A 87 9.88 16.95 23.80
N ALA A 88 11.17 16.64 23.64
CA ALA A 88 12.20 17.13 24.54
C ALA A 88 12.38 18.65 24.46
N HIS A 89 12.23 19.26 23.28
CA HIS A 89 12.21 20.71 23.13
C HIS A 89 11.01 21.35 23.81
N GLU A 90 9.82 20.80 23.61
CA GLU A 90 8.58 21.30 24.22
C GLU A 90 8.60 21.23 25.75
N ALA A 91 9.37 20.29 26.31
CA ALA A 91 9.58 20.14 27.75
C ALA A 91 10.85 20.84 28.30
N ASP A 92 11.54 21.66 27.49
CA ASP A 92 12.79 22.35 27.86
C ASP A 92 13.95 21.40 28.27
N LEU A 93 13.95 20.16 27.77
CA LEU A 93 14.95 19.13 28.05
C LEU A 93 15.98 18.91 26.93
N ALA A 94 15.80 19.55 25.77
CA ALA A 94 16.59 19.25 24.57
C ALA A 94 18.10 19.44 24.76
N ASP A 95 18.52 20.51 25.44
CA ASP A 95 19.94 20.79 25.68
C ASP A 95 20.58 19.77 26.63
N ASP A 96 19.87 19.35 27.68
CA ASP A 96 20.29 18.30 28.60
C ASP A 96 20.36 16.94 27.91
N LEU A 97 19.36 16.64 27.09
CA LEU A 97 19.33 15.42 26.29
C LEU A 97 20.52 15.37 25.33
N ALA A 98 20.80 16.47 24.63
CA ALA A 98 21.93 16.56 23.72
C ALA A 98 23.27 16.37 24.45
N ARG A 99 23.44 16.96 25.64
CA ARG A 99 24.61 16.73 26.50
C ARG A 99 24.75 15.25 26.88
N SER A 100 23.64 14.58 27.21
CA SER A 100 23.66 13.16 27.57
C SER A 100 24.13 12.25 26.42
N PHE A 101 24.02 12.70 25.15
CA PHE A 101 24.44 11.94 23.98
C PHE A 101 25.87 12.21 23.52
N ALA A 102 26.59 13.18 24.12
CA ALA A 102 27.90 13.60 23.64
C ALA A 102 28.94 12.45 23.57
N GLY A 103 28.83 11.45 24.42
CA GLY A 103 29.67 10.24 24.41
C GLY A 103 29.02 9.00 23.78
N ALA A 104 27.76 9.09 23.34
CA ALA A 104 26.99 7.95 22.88
C ALA A 104 27.28 7.60 21.41
N ARG A 105 27.35 6.30 21.10
CA ARG A 105 27.36 5.84 19.71
C ARG A 105 25.94 5.83 19.17
N ILE A 106 25.64 6.66 18.16
CA ILE A 106 24.31 6.71 17.56
C ILE A 106 24.23 5.81 16.32
N VAL A 107 23.31 4.86 16.37
CA VAL A 107 23.03 3.89 15.31
C VAL A 107 21.67 4.20 14.67
N ALA A 108 21.63 4.27 13.35
CA ALA A 108 20.39 4.47 12.60
C ALA A 108 19.97 3.19 11.87
N ARG A 109 18.69 2.81 11.98
CA ARG A 109 18.16 1.65 11.25
C ARG A 109 18.16 1.85 9.74
N GLY A 110 18.17 3.09 9.23
CA GLY A 110 18.17 3.34 7.78
C GLY A 110 18.25 4.82 7.42
N ALA A 111 18.20 5.15 6.13
CA ALA A 111 18.50 6.49 5.62
C ALA A 111 17.58 7.59 6.22
N LYS A 112 16.31 7.26 6.48
CA LYS A 112 15.36 8.20 7.10
C LYS A 112 15.68 8.49 8.56
N ALA A 113 16.08 7.48 9.32
CA ALA A 113 16.50 7.66 10.71
C ALA A 113 17.82 8.43 10.77
N ARG A 114 18.79 8.08 9.91
CA ARG A 114 20.06 8.81 9.76
C ARG A 114 19.83 10.29 9.50
N GLY A 115 18.99 10.63 8.52
CA GLY A 115 18.69 12.03 8.18
C GLY A 115 18.07 12.81 9.34
N ALA A 116 17.20 12.17 10.14
CA ALA A 116 16.61 12.80 11.33
C ALA A 116 17.64 13.06 12.44
N VAL A 117 18.53 12.09 12.70
CA VAL A 117 19.60 12.24 13.68
C VAL A 117 20.53 13.40 13.30
N GLN A 118 20.92 13.47 12.02
CA GLN A 118 21.75 14.56 11.50
C GLN A 118 21.06 15.92 11.55
N GLN A 119 19.75 15.98 11.25
CA GLN A 119 18.96 17.22 11.38
C GLN A 119 18.87 17.73 12.81
N ALA A 120 18.89 16.82 13.79
CA ALA A 120 18.94 17.16 15.21
C ALA A 120 20.36 17.53 15.69
N GLY A 121 21.35 17.59 14.80
CA GLY A 121 22.71 18.02 15.12
C GLY A 121 23.63 16.91 15.66
N PHE A 122 23.23 15.65 15.59
CA PHE A 122 24.05 14.54 16.07
C PHE A 122 24.74 13.76 14.94
N ASP A 123 25.91 13.20 15.27
CA ASP A 123 26.66 12.34 14.35
C ASP A 123 26.18 10.89 14.41
N VAL A 124 26.00 10.30 13.22
CA VAL A 124 25.58 8.91 13.07
C VAL A 124 26.80 8.03 12.91
N HIS A 125 27.08 7.20 13.91
CA HIS A 125 28.19 6.27 13.94
C HIS A 125 28.04 5.16 12.88
N TRP A 126 26.84 4.59 12.73
CA TRP A 126 26.58 3.54 11.75
C TRP A 126 25.12 3.57 11.28
N THR A 127 24.86 3.09 10.07
CA THR A 127 23.52 3.02 9.48
C THR A 127 23.32 1.67 8.80
N ALA A 128 22.25 0.95 9.17
CA ALA A 128 21.89 -0.31 8.53
C ALA A 128 21.55 -0.10 7.05
N ALA A 129 22.16 -0.92 6.19
CA ALA A 129 21.96 -0.87 4.74
C ALA A 129 20.63 -1.51 4.32
N SER A 130 20.20 -2.56 5.03
CA SER A 130 18.97 -3.31 4.77
C SER A 130 17.70 -2.62 5.28
N GLU A 131 17.84 -1.54 6.05
CA GLU A 131 16.76 -0.85 6.74
C GLU A 131 16.00 -1.69 7.80
N THR A 132 16.64 -2.73 8.36
CA THR A 132 16.01 -3.67 9.30
C THR A 132 16.49 -3.57 10.75
N ALA A 133 15.62 -3.90 11.72
CA ALA A 133 16.00 -4.01 13.12
C ALA A 133 16.94 -5.20 13.39
N GLN A 134 16.83 -6.26 12.59
CA GLN A 134 17.71 -7.42 12.66
C GLN A 134 19.17 -7.05 12.41
N GLU A 135 19.47 -6.34 11.31
CA GLU A 135 20.84 -5.90 10.99
C GLU A 135 21.41 -4.97 12.07
N VAL A 136 20.56 -4.10 12.65
CA VAL A 136 20.95 -3.27 13.80
C VAL A 136 21.34 -4.15 14.99
N GLY A 137 20.53 -5.16 15.32
CA GLY A 137 20.84 -6.11 16.39
C GLY A 137 22.16 -6.84 16.15
N GLU A 138 22.35 -7.40 14.95
CA GLU A 138 23.59 -8.09 14.56
C GLU A 138 24.84 -7.20 14.70
N PHE A 139 24.75 -5.96 14.20
CA PHE A 139 25.84 -4.98 14.33
C PHE A 139 26.17 -4.65 15.79
N LEU A 140 25.14 -4.45 16.62
CA LEU A 140 25.33 -4.12 18.03
C LEU A 140 25.95 -5.29 18.80
N LEU A 141 25.46 -6.51 18.58
CA LEU A 141 26.00 -7.72 19.24
C LEU A 141 27.45 -8.01 18.83
N ALA A 142 27.83 -7.71 17.59
CA ALA A 142 29.21 -7.83 17.14
C ALA A 142 30.18 -6.86 17.86
N SER A 143 29.66 -5.80 18.48
CA SER A 143 30.43 -4.80 19.23
C SER A 143 30.48 -5.06 20.75
N ASP A 144 29.89 -6.14 21.23
CA ASP A 144 29.58 -6.44 22.65
C ASP A 144 28.71 -5.37 23.34
N VAL A 145 27.56 -5.80 23.87
CA VAL A 145 26.56 -4.94 24.52
C VAL A 145 26.43 -5.20 26.02
N ALA A 146 27.19 -6.15 26.57
CA ALA A 146 27.10 -6.51 27.97
C ALA A 146 27.44 -5.30 28.87
N GLY A 147 26.55 -5.00 29.82
CA GLY A 147 26.69 -3.87 30.74
C GLY A 147 26.43 -2.50 30.10
N LYS A 148 26.10 -2.43 28.81
CA LYS A 148 25.83 -1.16 28.10
C LYS A 148 24.41 -0.68 28.33
N ARG A 149 24.23 0.63 28.48
CA ARG A 149 22.92 1.29 28.52
C ARG A 149 22.56 1.76 27.12
N ILE A 150 21.46 1.26 26.59
CA ILE A 150 21.05 1.49 25.21
C ILE A 150 19.69 2.17 25.18
N ALA A 151 19.62 3.39 24.64
CA ALA A 151 18.36 4.05 24.33
C ALA A 151 17.87 3.56 22.96
N VAL A 152 16.64 3.07 22.88
CA VAL A 152 16.06 2.58 21.62
C VAL A 152 14.78 3.37 21.33
N GLN A 153 14.85 4.24 20.32
CA GLN A 153 13.68 4.90 19.76
C GLN A 153 12.96 3.94 18.82
N HIS A 154 11.76 3.51 19.18
CA HIS A 154 10.91 2.55 18.47
C HIS A 154 9.94 3.19 17.50
N HIS A 155 9.62 2.50 16.40
CA HIS A 155 8.48 2.88 15.57
C HIS A 155 7.17 2.47 16.23
N GLY A 156 6.04 2.85 15.63
CA GLY A 156 4.73 2.67 16.25
C GLY A 156 4.23 1.24 16.40
N SER A 157 5.02 0.24 15.99
CA SER A 157 4.73 -1.17 16.28
C SER A 157 5.44 -1.66 17.54
N GLY A 158 6.25 -0.81 18.19
CA GLY A 158 7.05 -1.15 19.36
C GLY A 158 8.41 -1.74 19.03
N ALA A 159 8.94 -2.53 19.96
CA ALA A 159 10.22 -3.23 19.82
C ALA A 159 10.02 -4.48 18.96
N ASP A 160 10.58 -4.49 17.73
CA ASP A 160 10.59 -5.65 16.81
C ASP A 160 11.51 -6.80 17.33
N GLY A 161 11.47 -7.12 18.62
CA GLY A 161 12.37 -8.10 19.27
C GLY A 161 13.77 -7.57 19.60
N LEU A 162 14.08 -6.31 19.22
CA LEU A 162 15.40 -5.72 19.42
C LEU A 162 15.73 -5.53 20.91
N ASP A 163 14.75 -5.14 21.72
CA ASP A 163 14.97 -4.89 23.15
C ASP A 163 15.23 -6.20 23.88
N GLU A 164 14.45 -7.24 23.59
CA GLU A 164 14.61 -8.59 24.11
C GLU A 164 15.99 -9.16 23.74
N LEU A 165 16.39 -9.00 22.48
CA LEU A 165 17.68 -9.43 21.98
C LEU A 165 18.84 -8.77 22.74
N LEU A 166 18.79 -7.44 22.90
CA LEU A 166 19.85 -6.68 23.59
C LEU A 166 19.90 -7.00 25.09
N ARG A 167 18.74 -7.10 25.76
CA ARG A 167 18.66 -7.49 27.18
C ARG A 167 19.18 -8.91 27.41
N ALA A 168 18.88 -9.85 26.52
CA ALA A 168 19.40 -11.22 26.58
C ALA A 168 20.93 -11.29 26.51
N HIS A 169 21.58 -10.26 25.96
CA HIS A 169 23.04 -10.15 25.88
C HIS A 169 23.61 -9.16 26.93
N GLY A 170 22.87 -8.91 28.01
CA GLY A 170 23.36 -8.17 29.18
C GLY A 170 23.29 -6.65 29.06
N ALA A 171 22.61 -6.10 28.05
CA ALA A 171 22.39 -4.66 27.94
C ALA A 171 21.22 -4.19 28.82
N THR A 172 21.30 -2.95 29.30
CA THR A 172 20.16 -2.24 29.90
C THR A 172 19.48 -1.38 28.84
N VAL A 173 18.25 -1.73 28.46
CA VAL A 173 17.54 -1.05 27.36
C VAL A 173 16.48 -0.09 27.88
N VAL A 174 16.56 1.18 27.46
CA VAL A 174 15.56 2.23 27.66
C VAL A 174 14.77 2.42 26.37
N SER A 175 13.51 2.00 26.39
CA SER A 175 12.63 1.99 25.22
C SER A 175 11.87 3.32 25.11
N LEU A 176 11.90 3.95 23.94
CA LEU A 176 11.21 5.23 23.68
C LEU A 176 10.20 5.05 22.54
N SER A 177 8.92 5.27 22.81
CA SER A 177 7.85 5.22 21.80
C SER A 177 7.15 6.57 21.72
N VAL A 178 7.09 7.14 20.51
CA VAL A 178 6.54 8.50 20.29
C VAL A 178 5.15 8.45 19.66
N TYR A 179 4.81 7.34 19.01
CA TYR A 179 3.48 7.06 18.49
C TYR A 179 3.26 5.55 18.55
N ARG A 180 2.01 5.10 18.42
CA ARG A 180 1.70 3.70 18.12
C ARG A 180 0.65 3.58 17.03
N TRP A 181 0.59 2.40 16.43
CA TRP A 181 -0.53 2.02 15.59
C TRP A 181 -1.74 1.74 16.47
N GLY A 182 -2.87 2.35 16.10
CA GLY A 182 -4.19 2.05 16.61
C GLY A 182 -5.00 1.22 15.61
N PRO A 183 -6.18 0.75 16.02
CA PRO A 183 -7.13 0.12 15.11
C PRO A 183 -7.51 1.06 13.96
N PRO A 184 -8.04 0.54 12.84
CA PRO A 184 -8.55 1.39 11.77
C PRO A 184 -9.67 2.29 12.29
N VAL A 185 -9.67 3.57 11.87
CA VAL A 185 -10.73 4.53 12.23
C VAL A 185 -12.09 4.07 11.70
N ASP A 186 -12.10 3.46 10.52
CA ASP A 186 -13.28 2.86 9.91
C ASP A 186 -12.99 1.39 9.51
N PRO A 187 -13.28 0.42 10.41
CA PRO A 187 -13.10 -1.00 10.11
C PRO A 187 -14.00 -1.52 8.98
N GLU A 188 -15.13 -0.87 8.70
CA GLU A 188 -16.03 -1.27 7.61
C GLU A 188 -15.43 -0.87 6.26
N ALA A 189 -14.86 0.34 6.14
CA ALA A 189 -14.18 0.76 4.91
C ALA A 189 -13.02 -0.18 4.53
N VAL A 190 -12.27 -0.70 5.52
CA VAL A 190 -11.21 -1.70 5.28
C VAL A 190 -11.81 -3.01 4.75
N ARG A 191 -12.86 -3.52 5.39
CA ARG A 191 -13.54 -4.76 4.95
C ARG A 191 -14.13 -4.64 3.56
N GLN A 192 -14.74 -3.51 3.24
CA GLN A 192 -15.27 -3.24 1.90
C GLN A 192 -14.15 -3.17 0.87
N SER A 193 -13.04 -2.49 1.18
CA SER A 193 -11.91 -2.41 0.25
C SER A 193 -11.29 -3.77 -0.08
N VAL A 194 -11.22 -4.68 0.90
CA VAL A 194 -10.78 -6.06 0.72
C VAL A 194 -11.75 -6.83 -0.18
N ALA A 195 -13.05 -6.75 0.09
CA ALA A 195 -14.06 -7.41 -0.74
C ALA A 195 -14.04 -6.89 -2.17
N GLN A 196 -13.96 -5.58 -2.36
CA GLN A 196 -13.88 -4.94 -3.68
C GLN A 196 -12.61 -5.34 -4.45
N ALA A 197 -11.47 -5.47 -3.77
CA ALA A 197 -10.22 -5.95 -4.37
C ALA A 197 -10.34 -7.40 -4.85
N ALA A 198 -10.94 -8.28 -4.04
CA ALA A 198 -11.20 -9.68 -4.40
C ALA A 198 -12.23 -9.82 -5.54
N GLU A 199 -13.29 -9.02 -5.53
CA GLU A 199 -14.38 -9.08 -6.51
C GLU A 199 -14.06 -8.34 -7.83
N GLY A 200 -12.96 -7.57 -7.86
CA GLY A 200 -12.50 -6.87 -9.04
C GLY A 200 -13.11 -5.50 -9.31
N SER A 201 -13.62 -4.86 -8.25
CA SER A 201 -14.06 -3.47 -8.28
C SER A 201 -12.94 -2.47 -7.94
N VAL A 202 -11.70 -2.96 -7.81
CA VAL A 202 -10.48 -2.18 -7.54
C VAL A 202 -9.38 -2.68 -8.48
N ASP A 203 -8.65 -1.73 -9.07
CA ASP A 203 -7.53 -1.99 -9.98
C ASP A 203 -6.17 -1.91 -9.26
N ALA A 204 -6.08 -1.18 -8.15
CA ALA A 204 -4.84 -1.07 -7.38
C ALA A 204 -5.06 -0.87 -5.87
N VAL A 205 -4.20 -1.46 -5.04
CA VAL A 205 -4.10 -1.21 -3.60
C VAL A 205 -2.70 -0.70 -3.27
N LEU A 206 -2.61 0.46 -2.62
CA LEU A 206 -1.35 1.15 -2.35
C LEU A 206 -0.98 1.11 -0.86
N PHE A 207 0.27 0.74 -0.61
CA PHE A 207 0.85 0.62 0.72
C PHE A 207 2.09 1.49 0.88
N THR A 208 2.16 2.23 1.99
CA THR A 208 3.33 3.06 2.33
C THR A 208 4.07 2.61 3.57
N ALA A 209 3.54 1.64 4.31
CA ALA A 209 4.16 1.07 5.50
C ALA A 209 3.82 -0.42 5.61
N ALA A 210 4.79 -1.24 6.01
CA ALA A 210 4.61 -2.69 6.19
C ALA A 210 3.48 -3.03 7.18
N PRO A 211 3.34 -2.38 8.35
CA PRO A 211 2.23 -2.69 9.27
C PRO A 211 0.85 -2.47 8.66
N GLY A 212 0.68 -1.42 7.84
CA GLY A 212 -0.60 -1.17 7.16
C GLY A 212 -0.91 -2.21 6.08
N ALA A 213 0.12 -2.69 5.37
CA ALA A 213 -0.04 -3.80 4.43
C ALA A 213 -0.41 -5.10 5.14
N ASP A 214 0.30 -5.42 6.22
CA ASP A 214 0.06 -6.60 7.04
C ASP A 214 -1.36 -6.61 7.60
N ALA A 215 -1.80 -5.52 8.25
CA ALA A 215 -3.14 -5.39 8.81
C ALA A 215 -4.25 -5.48 7.74
N TRP A 216 -4.04 -4.91 6.56
CA TRP A 216 -5.02 -5.03 5.46
C TRP A 216 -5.11 -6.48 4.95
N LEU A 217 -3.97 -7.18 4.85
CA LEU A 217 -3.90 -8.58 4.45
C LEU A 217 -4.48 -9.52 5.51
N ASP A 218 -4.35 -9.22 6.80
CA ASP A 218 -5.02 -9.96 7.88
C ASP A 218 -6.55 -9.87 7.76
N VAL A 219 -7.06 -8.71 7.35
CA VAL A 219 -8.50 -8.57 7.02
C VAL A 219 -8.85 -9.41 5.79
N ALA A 220 -7.98 -9.47 4.77
CA ALA A 220 -8.20 -10.34 3.61
C ALA A 220 -8.24 -11.83 3.98
N GLU A 221 -7.32 -12.31 4.82
CA GLU A 221 -7.28 -13.69 5.30
C GLU A 221 -8.51 -14.04 6.13
N SER A 222 -8.83 -13.21 7.13
CA SER A 222 -10.00 -13.43 8.01
C SER A 222 -11.33 -13.43 7.25
N ARG A 223 -11.36 -12.88 6.04
CA ARG A 223 -12.52 -12.84 5.15
C ARG A 223 -12.50 -13.90 4.05
N GLY A 224 -11.45 -14.73 3.99
CA GLY A 224 -11.27 -15.71 2.93
C GLY A 224 -11.05 -15.10 1.54
N ALA A 225 -10.63 -13.84 1.47
CA ALA A 225 -10.47 -13.07 0.24
C ALA A 225 -9.03 -13.09 -0.31
N LEU A 226 -8.06 -13.60 0.47
CA LEU A 226 -6.66 -13.57 0.12
C LEU A 226 -6.35 -14.34 -1.18
N ASP A 227 -6.96 -15.50 -1.38
CA ASP A 227 -6.72 -16.32 -2.57
C ASP A 227 -7.20 -15.63 -3.85
N ASP A 228 -8.40 -15.03 -3.83
CA ASP A 228 -8.92 -14.24 -4.95
C ASP A 228 -8.04 -13.02 -5.25
N ILE A 229 -7.57 -12.32 -4.21
CA ILE A 229 -6.63 -11.18 -4.34
C ILE A 229 -5.31 -11.65 -4.97
N ARG A 230 -4.78 -12.79 -4.54
CA ARG A 230 -3.54 -13.37 -5.06
C ARG A 230 -3.68 -13.72 -6.54
N ASP A 231 -4.76 -14.39 -6.90
CA ASP A 231 -5.05 -14.80 -8.28
C ASP A 231 -5.19 -13.58 -9.20
N ARG A 232 -5.88 -12.53 -8.74
CA ARG A 232 -6.04 -11.29 -9.50
C ARG A 232 -4.71 -10.55 -9.66
N ALA A 233 -3.90 -10.47 -8.61
CA ALA A 233 -2.59 -9.86 -8.68
C ALA A 233 -1.65 -10.63 -9.64
N ALA A 234 -1.68 -11.96 -9.60
CA ALA A 234 -0.90 -12.80 -10.50
C ALA A 234 -1.30 -12.65 -11.98
N ARG A 235 -2.58 -12.38 -12.26
CA ARG A 235 -3.09 -12.12 -13.60
C ARG A 235 -2.89 -10.68 -14.08
N GLY A 236 -2.41 -9.78 -13.21
CA GLY A 236 -2.27 -8.36 -13.49
C GLY A 236 -3.57 -7.56 -13.44
N HIS A 237 -4.66 -8.13 -12.92
CA HIS A 237 -5.96 -7.47 -12.76
C HIS A 237 -6.08 -6.64 -11.47
N LEU A 238 -5.07 -6.73 -10.61
CA LEU A 238 -4.99 -5.99 -9.36
C LEU A 238 -3.53 -5.65 -9.07
N VAL A 239 -3.19 -4.36 -9.08
CA VAL A 239 -1.85 -3.90 -8.75
C VAL A 239 -1.69 -3.73 -7.24
N MET A 240 -0.87 -4.57 -6.62
CA MET A 240 -0.48 -4.41 -5.22
C MET A 240 0.79 -3.57 -5.16
N ALA A 241 0.66 -2.27 -4.90
CA ALA A 241 1.76 -1.31 -5.03
C ALA A 241 2.36 -0.94 -3.67
N ALA A 242 3.66 -1.15 -3.51
CA ALA A 242 4.39 -0.81 -2.29
C ALA A 242 5.37 0.34 -2.53
N VAL A 243 5.45 1.27 -1.58
CA VAL A 243 6.40 2.40 -1.67
C VAL A 243 7.88 1.96 -1.62
N GLY A 244 8.16 0.76 -1.12
CA GLY A 244 9.53 0.23 -1.00
C GLY A 244 9.58 -1.22 -0.53
N PRO A 245 10.75 -1.86 -0.56
CA PRO A 245 10.90 -3.31 -0.32
C PRO A 245 10.42 -3.76 1.06
N ILE A 246 10.68 -2.98 2.12
CA ILE A 246 10.20 -3.31 3.47
C ILE A 246 8.66 -3.36 3.52
N THR A 247 7.99 -2.44 2.84
CA THR A 247 6.53 -2.39 2.74
C THR A 247 5.95 -3.54 1.92
N ALA A 248 6.73 -4.11 0.99
CA ALA A 248 6.31 -5.25 0.18
C ALA A 248 6.40 -6.60 0.91
N ARG A 249 7.25 -6.72 1.95
CA ARG A 249 7.46 -7.99 2.67
C ARG A 249 6.17 -8.69 3.14
N PRO A 250 5.15 -8.01 3.69
CA PRO A 250 3.89 -8.68 4.06
C PRO A 250 3.15 -9.31 2.88
N LEU A 251 3.25 -8.71 1.68
CA LEU A 251 2.69 -9.24 0.43
C LEU A 251 3.49 -10.46 -0.01
N ASP A 252 4.82 -10.37 -0.01
CA ASP A 252 5.72 -11.47 -0.40
C ASP A 252 5.49 -12.72 0.47
N ARG A 253 5.39 -12.54 1.80
CA ARG A 253 5.14 -13.63 2.76
C ARG A 253 3.82 -14.37 2.50
N ARG A 254 2.82 -13.68 1.95
CA ARG A 254 1.50 -14.22 1.61
C ARG A 254 1.39 -14.65 0.13
N GLY A 255 2.51 -14.61 -0.60
CA GLY A 255 2.60 -14.97 -2.00
C GLY A 255 1.83 -14.03 -2.93
N VAL A 256 1.59 -12.78 -2.51
CA VAL A 256 0.87 -11.78 -3.30
C VAL A 256 1.88 -10.97 -4.11
N PRO A 257 1.91 -11.07 -5.45
CA PRO A 257 2.85 -10.31 -6.28
C PRO A 257 2.67 -8.81 -6.09
N ALA A 258 3.76 -8.11 -5.79
CA ALA A 258 3.75 -6.67 -5.55
C ALA A 258 4.68 -5.92 -6.51
N VAL A 259 4.28 -4.70 -6.89
CA VAL A 259 5.14 -3.79 -7.67
C VAL A 259 5.70 -2.74 -6.72
N ILE A 260 7.03 -2.55 -6.75
CA ILE A 260 7.74 -1.70 -5.79
C ILE A 260 8.17 -0.39 -6.48
N ALA A 261 7.87 0.74 -5.85
CA ALA A 261 8.31 2.04 -6.35
C ALA A 261 9.84 2.15 -6.39
N SER A 262 10.39 2.74 -7.46
CA SER A 262 11.84 2.90 -7.65
C SER A 262 12.54 3.75 -6.59
N ARG A 263 11.79 4.58 -5.86
CA ARG A 263 12.27 5.32 -4.69
C ARG A 263 11.21 5.28 -3.59
N GLY A 264 11.65 5.22 -2.34
CA GLY A 264 10.82 5.21 -1.12
C GLY A 264 10.06 6.50 -0.81
N ARG A 265 9.30 7.04 -1.78
CA ARG A 265 8.57 8.33 -1.71
C ARG A 265 7.21 8.26 -2.42
N LEU A 266 6.22 9.00 -1.91
CA LEU A 266 4.85 9.01 -2.46
C LEU A 266 4.80 9.35 -3.96
N GLY A 267 5.54 10.35 -4.41
CA GLY A 267 5.55 10.72 -5.84
C GLY A 267 6.08 9.62 -6.76
N SER A 268 6.99 8.76 -6.28
CA SER A 268 7.43 7.59 -7.05
C SER A 268 6.37 6.48 -7.07
N LEU A 269 5.62 6.30 -5.98
CA LEU A 269 4.51 5.37 -5.93
C LEU A 269 3.38 5.78 -6.89
N VAL A 270 3.02 7.07 -6.91
CA VAL A 270 2.04 7.61 -7.87
C VAL A 270 2.50 7.38 -9.31
N ARG A 271 3.75 7.74 -9.63
CA ARG A 271 4.29 7.52 -10.98
C ARG A 271 4.30 6.06 -11.40
N LEU A 272 4.60 5.14 -10.49
CA LEU A 272 4.55 3.70 -10.76
C LEU A 272 3.14 3.28 -11.20
N VAL A 273 2.10 3.72 -10.48
CA VAL A 273 0.71 3.35 -10.79
C VAL A 273 0.26 4.02 -12.09
N VAL A 274 0.57 5.29 -12.28
CA VAL A 274 0.27 6.03 -13.52
C VAL A 274 0.94 5.37 -14.73
N ALA A 275 2.22 5.02 -14.64
CA ALA A 275 2.94 4.35 -15.72
C ALA A 275 2.38 2.95 -16.01
N HIS A 276 1.97 2.20 -14.98
CA HIS A 276 1.37 0.88 -15.17
C HIS A 276 0.12 0.93 -16.05
N PHE A 277 -0.80 1.87 -15.79
CA PHE A 277 -2.05 1.98 -16.55
C PHE A 277 -1.95 2.88 -17.79
N GLY A 278 -1.00 3.81 -17.84
CA GLY A 278 -0.82 4.76 -18.95
C GLY A 278 0.16 4.29 -20.03
N ASP A 279 1.20 3.53 -19.67
CA ASP A 279 2.28 3.13 -20.59
C ASP A 279 2.17 1.66 -21.04
N GLY A 280 0.97 1.06 -20.91
CA GLY A 280 0.69 -0.30 -21.38
C GLY A 280 1.17 -1.43 -20.47
N GLY A 281 1.45 -1.15 -19.19
CA GLY A 281 1.79 -2.18 -18.20
C GLY A 281 0.61 -3.03 -17.74
N ALA A 282 -0.62 -2.54 -17.91
CA ALA A 282 -1.85 -3.28 -17.64
C ALA A 282 -2.12 -4.34 -18.73
N PRO A 283 -2.71 -5.51 -18.37
CA PRO A 283 -3.06 -6.54 -19.34
C PRO A 283 -3.91 -6.01 -20.49
N SER A 284 -3.58 -6.43 -21.71
CA SER A 284 -4.31 -6.05 -22.92
C SER A 284 -4.43 -7.19 -23.92
N VAL A 285 -5.44 -7.12 -24.78
CA VAL A 285 -5.56 -7.97 -25.97
C VAL A 285 -5.74 -7.11 -27.22
N THR A 286 -5.19 -7.56 -28.33
CA THR A 286 -5.44 -6.96 -29.64
C THR A 286 -6.76 -7.48 -30.18
N THR A 287 -7.64 -6.57 -30.60
CA THR A 287 -8.92 -6.87 -31.22
C THR A 287 -8.98 -6.25 -32.62
N PRO A 288 -9.93 -6.64 -33.49
CA PRO A 288 -10.14 -5.99 -34.78
C PRO A 288 -10.47 -4.49 -34.71
N ARG A 289 -10.73 -3.96 -33.51
CA ARG A 289 -11.03 -2.54 -33.25
C ARG A 289 -9.93 -1.84 -32.46
N GLY A 290 -8.75 -2.44 -32.37
CA GLY A 290 -7.61 -1.89 -31.65
C GLY A 290 -7.31 -2.60 -30.33
N ARG A 291 -6.38 -2.03 -29.57
CA ARG A 291 -5.92 -2.57 -28.28
C ARG A 291 -7.00 -2.35 -27.22
N LEU A 292 -7.44 -3.45 -26.60
CA LEU A 292 -8.43 -3.46 -25.54
C LEU A 292 -7.78 -3.74 -24.19
N GLU A 293 -8.10 -2.92 -23.21
CA GLU A 293 -7.78 -3.13 -21.79
C GLU A 293 -9.04 -3.06 -20.94
N VAL A 294 -9.05 -3.79 -19.83
CA VAL A 294 -10.17 -3.74 -18.87
C VAL A 294 -9.79 -2.87 -17.67
N ARG A 295 -10.76 -2.13 -17.14
CA ARG A 295 -10.69 -1.36 -15.88
C ARG A 295 -11.86 -1.74 -14.99
N SER A 296 -11.76 -1.53 -13.67
CA SER A 296 -12.85 -1.86 -12.74
C SER A 296 -14.19 -1.18 -13.06
N SER A 297 -14.18 -0.01 -13.71
CA SER A 297 -15.40 0.72 -14.10
C SER A 297 -15.60 0.87 -15.61
N GLY A 298 -14.81 0.18 -16.44
CA GLY A 298 -14.90 0.32 -17.88
C GLY A 298 -13.88 -0.46 -18.69
N ALA A 299 -13.62 0.01 -19.90
CA ALA A 299 -12.59 -0.50 -20.77
C ALA A 299 -11.85 0.64 -21.45
N ILE A 300 -10.60 0.42 -21.84
CA ILE A 300 -9.87 1.30 -22.76
C ILE A 300 -9.82 0.58 -24.11
N LEU A 301 -10.35 1.19 -25.17
CA LEU A 301 -10.27 0.67 -26.53
C LEU A 301 -9.56 1.69 -27.41
N ASP A 302 -8.38 1.33 -27.93
CA ASP A 302 -7.52 2.20 -28.75
C ASP A 302 -7.25 3.59 -28.11
N GLY A 303 -7.12 3.60 -26.78
CA GLY A 303 -6.87 4.81 -25.99
C GLY A 303 -8.13 5.56 -25.54
N GLU A 304 -9.33 5.18 -25.99
CA GLU A 304 -10.59 5.78 -25.55
C GLU A 304 -11.20 5.01 -24.37
N PHE A 305 -11.59 5.74 -23.31
CA PHE A 305 -12.31 5.15 -22.18
C PHE A 305 -13.79 4.97 -22.45
N LEU A 306 -14.26 3.74 -22.24
CA LEU A 306 -15.63 3.32 -22.42
C LEU A 306 -16.22 2.91 -21.05
N PRO A 307 -17.10 3.72 -20.44
CA PRO A 307 -17.67 3.41 -19.13
C PRO A 307 -18.59 2.20 -19.21
N LEU A 308 -18.46 1.29 -18.25
CA LEU A 308 -19.24 0.04 -18.20
C LEU A 308 -20.00 -0.09 -16.89
N SER A 309 -21.18 -0.68 -16.95
CA SER A 309 -21.89 -1.12 -15.74
C SER A 309 -21.13 -2.26 -15.06
N PRO A 310 -21.28 -2.47 -13.72
CA PRO A 310 -20.60 -3.57 -13.03
C PRO A 310 -20.84 -4.95 -13.65
N ALA A 311 -22.04 -5.19 -14.18
CA ALA A 311 -22.36 -6.42 -14.90
C ALA A 311 -21.62 -6.52 -16.25
N SER A 312 -21.50 -5.41 -16.98
CA SER A 312 -20.78 -5.35 -18.24
C SER A 312 -19.27 -5.54 -18.03
N THR A 313 -18.70 -4.91 -16.99
CA THR A 313 -17.30 -5.10 -16.61
C THR A 313 -17.02 -6.55 -16.25
N ALA A 314 -17.82 -7.16 -15.37
CA ALA A 314 -17.63 -8.56 -14.98
C ALA A 314 -17.68 -9.54 -16.17
N LEU A 315 -18.60 -9.31 -17.12
CA LEU A 315 -18.64 -10.09 -18.35
C LEU A 315 -17.42 -9.86 -19.23
N LEU A 316 -17.01 -8.60 -19.41
CA LEU A 316 -15.86 -8.26 -20.23
C LEU A 316 -14.57 -8.85 -19.64
N THR A 317 -14.34 -8.75 -18.34
CA THR A 317 -13.21 -9.38 -17.65
C THR A 317 -13.18 -10.89 -17.89
N ALA A 318 -14.32 -11.58 -17.74
CA ALA A 318 -14.37 -13.02 -17.99
C ALA A 318 -14.03 -13.36 -19.45
N LEU A 319 -14.57 -12.62 -20.42
CA LEU A 319 -14.31 -12.80 -21.85
C LEU A 319 -12.86 -12.47 -22.23
N PHE A 320 -12.29 -11.43 -21.61
CA PHE A 320 -10.91 -11.02 -21.75
C PHE A 320 -9.96 -12.13 -21.26
N ASP A 321 -10.22 -12.69 -20.08
CA ASP A 321 -9.45 -13.81 -19.51
C ASP A 321 -9.49 -15.07 -20.37
N ALA A 322 -10.57 -15.26 -21.14
CA ALA A 322 -10.68 -16.39 -22.04
C ALA A 322 -9.85 -16.23 -23.33
N GLY A 323 -9.27 -15.06 -23.60
CA GLY A 323 -8.37 -14.86 -24.74
C GLY A 323 -8.98 -15.28 -26.09
N GLY A 324 -10.28 -15.03 -26.28
CA GLY A 324 -11.01 -15.44 -27.48
C GLY A 324 -11.66 -16.83 -27.43
N ALA A 325 -11.44 -17.63 -26.39
CA ALA A 325 -12.18 -18.86 -26.19
C ALA A 325 -13.67 -18.59 -25.91
N VAL A 326 -14.52 -19.58 -26.24
CA VAL A 326 -15.97 -19.49 -26.03
C VAL A 326 -16.30 -19.78 -24.57
N ILE A 327 -16.95 -18.83 -23.90
CA ILE A 327 -17.47 -19.00 -22.54
C ILE A 327 -18.96 -19.32 -22.60
N SER A 328 -19.36 -20.36 -21.86
CA SER A 328 -20.76 -20.78 -21.77
C SER A 328 -21.63 -19.74 -21.05
N ARG A 329 -22.92 -19.71 -21.38
CA ARG A 329 -23.91 -18.87 -20.68
C ARG A 329 -23.92 -19.13 -19.18
N GLN A 330 -23.83 -20.40 -18.77
CA GLN A 330 -23.81 -20.78 -17.36
C GLN A 330 -22.60 -20.20 -16.63
N ARG A 331 -21.41 -20.23 -17.27
CA ARG A 331 -20.20 -19.65 -16.69
C ARG A 331 -20.30 -18.12 -16.61
N LEU A 332 -20.81 -17.45 -17.65
CA LEU A 332 -21.02 -16.01 -17.62
C LEU A 332 -22.08 -15.60 -16.58
N HIS A 333 -23.13 -16.39 -16.40
CA HIS A 333 -24.12 -16.15 -15.36
C HIS A 333 -23.51 -16.24 -13.95
N SER A 334 -22.51 -17.11 -13.76
CA SER A 334 -21.84 -17.27 -12.44
C SER A 334 -20.99 -16.07 -12.03
N VAL A 335 -20.51 -15.25 -12.98
CA VAL A 335 -19.71 -14.05 -12.70
C VAL A 335 -20.55 -12.78 -12.58
N LEU A 336 -21.85 -12.83 -12.91
CA LEU A 336 -22.72 -11.67 -12.77
C LEU A 336 -23.00 -11.34 -11.28
N PRO A 337 -23.11 -10.05 -10.93
CA PRO A 337 -23.49 -9.63 -9.58
C PRO A 337 -24.80 -10.29 -9.12
N ARG A 338 -24.86 -10.68 -7.83
CA ARG A 338 -25.97 -11.46 -7.24
C ARG A 338 -27.36 -10.83 -7.43
N SER A 339 -27.44 -9.50 -7.57
CA SER A 339 -28.69 -8.74 -7.77
C SER A 339 -29.33 -8.88 -9.16
N ARG A 340 -28.70 -9.60 -10.10
CA ARG A 340 -29.17 -9.70 -11.50
C ARG A 340 -29.34 -11.14 -12.01
N ARG A 341 -29.83 -12.07 -11.18
CA ARG A 341 -30.05 -13.47 -11.58
C ARG A 341 -31.46 -13.69 -12.15
N SER A 342 -31.67 -13.29 -13.41
CA SER A 342 -32.83 -13.69 -14.22
C SER A 342 -32.42 -14.65 -15.34
N SER A 343 -33.37 -15.38 -15.92
CA SER A 343 -33.11 -16.31 -17.03
C SER A 343 -32.45 -15.65 -18.26
N HIS A 344 -32.62 -14.33 -18.42
CA HIS A 344 -32.12 -13.53 -19.54
C HIS A 344 -31.03 -12.53 -19.16
N ALA A 345 -30.47 -12.66 -17.94
CA ALA A 345 -29.52 -11.68 -17.42
C ALA A 345 -28.25 -11.57 -18.26
N VAL A 346 -27.75 -12.70 -18.78
CA VAL A 346 -26.55 -12.74 -19.61
C VAL A 346 -26.83 -12.05 -20.95
N GLU A 347 -27.94 -12.35 -21.61
CA GLU A 347 -28.32 -11.73 -22.88
C GLU A 347 -28.44 -10.21 -22.76
N MET A 348 -29.13 -9.73 -21.71
CA MET A 348 -29.29 -8.29 -21.47
C MET A 348 -27.98 -7.59 -21.14
N ALA A 349 -27.11 -8.24 -20.36
CA ALA A 349 -25.81 -7.69 -20.00
C ALA A 349 -24.84 -7.69 -21.21
N VAL A 350 -24.88 -8.71 -22.07
CA VAL A 350 -24.13 -8.73 -23.34
C VAL A 350 -24.64 -7.66 -24.31
N ALA A 351 -25.96 -7.47 -24.43
CA ALA A 351 -26.53 -6.42 -25.28
C ALA A 351 -26.02 -5.03 -24.83
N ARG A 352 -26.07 -4.75 -23.54
CA ARG A 352 -25.53 -3.50 -22.95
C ARG A 352 -24.02 -3.37 -23.12
N LEU A 353 -23.27 -4.46 -22.96
CA LEU A 353 -21.82 -4.44 -23.17
C LEU A 353 -21.50 -4.07 -24.62
N ARG A 354 -22.17 -4.66 -25.61
CA ARG A 354 -21.98 -4.30 -27.03
C ARG A 354 -22.35 -2.85 -27.33
N GLU A 355 -23.43 -2.36 -26.74
CA GLU A 355 -23.87 -0.97 -26.87
C GLU A 355 -22.80 -0.02 -26.30
N SER A 356 -22.32 -0.27 -25.09
CA SER A 356 -21.27 0.55 -24.47
C SER A 356 -19.93 0.47 -25.19
N LEU A 357 -19.60 -0.67 -25.81
CA LEU A 357 -18.39 -0.82 -26.61
C LEU A 357 -18.48 -0.15 -27.99
N GLY A 358 -19.68 0.18 -28.47
CA GLY A 358 -19.90 0.73 -29.82
C GLY A 358 -19.74 -0.28 -30.97
N TYR A 359 -19.21 -1.46 -30.71
CA TYR A 359 -18.87 -2.47 -31.72
C TYR A 359 -19.45 -3.84 -31.36
N ALA A 360 -20.55 -4.21 -32.03
CA ALA A 360 -21.25 -5.47 -31.76
C ALA A 360 -20.43 -6.72 -32.10
N ASP A 361 -19.45 -6.59 -32.99
CA ASP A 361 -18.53 -7.64 -33.45
C ASP A 361 -17.38 -7.92 -32.46
N LEU A 362 -17.14 -7.07 -31.46
CA LEU A 362 -16.14 -7.35 -30.41
C LEU A 362 -16.55 -8.50 -29.49
N VAL A 363 -17.85 -8.63 -29.18
CA VAL A 363 -18.37 -9.74 -28.40
C VAL A 363 -19.28 -10.56 -29.29
N THR A 364 -18.86 -11.74 -29.73
CA THR A 364 -19.62 -12.55 -30.68
C THR A 364 -20.44 -13.63 -29.99
N THR A 365 -21.65 -13.87 -30.51
CA THR A 365 -22.49 -14.99 -30.05
C THR A 365 -22.09 -16.24 -30.82
N VAL A 366 -21.70 -17.29 -30.11
CA VAL A 366 -21.52 -18.62 -30.69
C VAL A 366 -22.78 -19.43 -30.44
N ILE A 367 -23.53 -19.67 -31.52
CA ILE A 367 -24.85 -20.32 -31.50
C ILE A 367 -24.80 -21.60 -30.64
N LYS A 368 -25.74 -21.70 -29.69
CA LYS A 368 -25.88 -22.81 -28.71
C LYS A 368 -24.69 -23.04 -27.75
N ARG A 369 -23.56 -22.33 -27.90
CA ARG A 369 -22.35 -22.53 -27.08
C ARG A 369 -22.12 -21.43 -26.06
N GLY A 370 -22.33 -20.16 -26.43
CA GLY A 370 -22.13 -19.02 -25.54
C GLY A 370 -21.60 -17.79 -26.25
N TYR A 371 -20.62 -17.12 -25.66
CA TYR A 371 -20.04 -15.87 -26.18
C TYR A 371 -18.51 -15.92 -26.14
N ARG A 372 -17.87 -15.14 -27.01
CA ARG A 372 -16.41 -14.95 -27.00
C ARG A 372 -16.05 -13.51 -27.31
N LEU A 373 -14.87 -13.09 -26.88
CA LEU A 373 -14.22 -11.87 -27.35
C LEU A 373 -13.59 -12.13 -28.72
N SER A 374 -13.69 -11.16 -29.63
CA SER A 374 -12.97 -11.15 -30.90
C SER A 374 -11.56 -10.63 -30.62
N VAL A 375 -10.59 -11.55 -30.58
CA VAL A 375 -9.17 -11.25 -30.42
C VAL A 375 -8.45 -11.62 -31.71
N GLU A 376 -7.44 -10.84 -32.06
CA GLU A 376 -6.51 -11.18 -33.13
C GLU A 376 -5.46 -12.14 -32.56
N GLU A 377 -5.09 -13.16 -33.33
CA GLU A 377 -3.94 -14.00 -32.95
C GLU A 377 -2.67 -13.14 -33.03
N PRO A 378 -1.76 -13.23 -32.03
CA PRO A 378 -0.48 -12.57 -32.14
C PRO A 378 0.25 -13.14 -33.37
N ALA A 379 0.68 -12.23 -34.25
CA ALA A 379 1.35 -12.54 -35.52
C ALA A 379 2.65 -13.33 -35.34
#